data_AF-A0A0G0M7R8-F1
#
_entry.id   AF-A0A0G0M7R8-F1
#
_cell.length_a   1.000
_cell.length_b   1.000
_cell.length_c   1.000
_cell.angle_alpha   90.00
_cell.angle_beta   90.00
_cell.angle_gamma   90.00
#
_symmetry.space_group_name_H-M   'P 1'
#
loop_
_entity.id
_entity.type
_entity.pdbx_description
1 polymer ?
#
loop_
_entity_poly.entity_id
_entity_poly.type
_entity_poly.pdbx_seq_one_letter_code
_entity_poly.pdbx_strand_id
1 'polypeptide(L)'
;QNKVPTSWSYHPQYKNRKLVIYQKTNFILVTPYLEHPPVFGLMAGSYALLNGAEGMFDLDIKDIRGLALFLGVGSVLLVYLLSKELYDQKVALISALLYATVPTVVIGSRIVQNENFFIPVWLASLYLVASYLKNKRIWMRNLAAVLCGLLILAKVPWVAAPFSIFIIFLYHRRYKDALITAAIVIPIFLTYFVYGFYYDKDVFLGLWGLQLNRYDISFSSVYALFQKPYLADRFFLDGWIYWGWFSFILLPLKEFKKHLFVISALISYFLVFIIAIPDEGGHGWYRYPFYPFLIISIALFIKEYLARNFLYTFLFLVIVGTGQLELTWKVTFGFSYPIFRLAIFSWGLVLIPLYLSNKKTLKMGKVVSYAWFFIFILMNIWAVMIYNEM
;
A
#
# COMPACT_ATOMS: atom_id res chain seq x y z
N GLN A 1 -3.86 26.04 -22.75
CA GLN A 1 -2.80 26.26 -21.73
C GLN A 1 -1.43 26.22 -22.41
N ASN A 2 -0.46 27.03 -21.97
CA ASN A 2 0.85 27.30 -22.62
C ASN A 2 1.84 26.12 -22.70
N LYS A 3 1.39 24.85 -22.66
CA LYS A 3 2.23 23.62 -22.71
C LYS A 3 3.33 23.51 -21.62
N VAL A 4 3.42 24.45 -20.68
CA VAL A 4 4.36 24.43 -19.55
C VAL A 4 3.63 23.89 -18.30
N PRO A 5 4.21 22.93 -17.57
CA PRO A 5 3.61 22.36 -16.36
C PRO A 5 3.31 23.45 -15.32
N THR A 6 2.10 23.44 -14.76
CA THR A 6 1.66 24.42 -13.76
C THR A 6 0.88 23.72 -12.67
N SER A 7 1.16 24.08 -11.42
CA SER A 7 0.46 23.57 -10.23
C SER A 7 0.60 24.59 -9.09
N TRP A 8 0.19 24.23 -7.88
CA TRP A 8 0.41 25.04 -6.68
C TRP A 8 1.65 24.58 -5.90
N SER A 9 2.33 25.55 -5.26
CA SER A 9 3.46 25.29 -4.37
C SER A 9 3.74 26.48 -3.45
N TYR A 10 4.18 26.17 -2.23
CA TYR A 10 4.69 27.15 -1.27
C TYR A 10 6.22 27.18 -1.19
N HIS A 11 6.93 26.36 -1.98
CA HIS A 11 8.37 26.24 -1.89
C HIS A 11 9.11 27.52 -2.32
N PRO A 12 10.16 27.93 -1.57
CA PRO A 12 10.84 29.20 -1.79
C PRO A 12 11.55 29.32 -3.15
N GLN A 13 11.87 28.20 -3.80
CA GLN A 13 12.62 28.12 -5.06
C GLN A 13 11.86 28.73 -6.24
N TYR A 14 10.53 28.72 -6.18
CA TYR A 14 9.71 29.32 -7.24
C TYR A 14 9.75 30.85 -7.14
N LYS A 15 10.19 31.50 -8.22
CA LYS A 15 10.16 32.97 -8.35
C LYS A 15 8.87 33.44 -9.01
N ASN A 16 8.38 32.70 -10.00
CA ASN A 16 7.12 32.99 -10.68
C ASN A 16 5.95 32.44 -9.87
N ARG A 17 5.31 33.30 -9.07
CA ARG A 17 4.19 32.96 -8.19
C ARG A 17 2.97 33.80 -8.52
N LYS A 18 1.82 33.16 -8.65
CA LYS A 18 0.52 33.83 -8.83
C LYS A 18 -0.47 33.36 -7.77
N LEU A 19 -0.94 34.27 -6.93
CA LEU A 19 -2.03 33.97 -6.00
C LEU A 19 -3.34 33.80 -6.78
N VAL A 20 -4.03 32.70 -6.52
CA VAL A 20 -5.36 32.40 -7.06
C VAL A 20 -6.27 31.96 -5.92
N ILE A 21 -7.48 32.52 -5.87
CA ILE A 21 -8.51 32.11 -4.93
C ILE A 21 -9.45 31.16 -5.66
N TYR A 22 -9.57 29.93 -5.16
CA TYR A 22 -10.46 28.92 -5.71
C TYR A 22 -11.19 28.24 -4.55
N GLN A 23 -12.52 28.11 -4.66
CA GLN A 23 -13.39 27.54 -3.60
C GLN A 23 -13.09 28.10 -2.19
N LYS A 24 -12.95 29.44 -2.08
CA LYS A 24 -12.63 30.17 -0.84
C LYS A 24 -11.27 29.81 -0.21
N THR A 25 -10.40 29.12 -0.94
CA THR A 25 -9.06 28.73 -0.51
C THR A 25 -8.01 29.44 -1.36
N ASN A 26 -6.90 29.86 -0.72
CA ASN A 26 -5.78 30.51 -1.38
C ASN A 26 -4.80 29.47 -1.92
N PHE A 27 -4.45 29.58 -3.20
CA PHE A 27 -3.42 28.77 -3.85
C PHE A 27 -2.34 29.66 -4.46
N ILE A 28 -1.08 29.29 -4.28
CA ILE A 28 0.06 29.93 -4.94
C ILE A 28 0.40 29.09 -6.16
N LEU A 29 -0.02 29.52 -7.35
CA LEU A 29 0.35 28.86 -8.60
C LEU A 29 1.79 29.17 -8.99
N VAL A 30 2.48 28.17 -9.50
CA VAL A 30 3.87 28.23 -9.94
C VAL A 30 4.03 27.58 -11.32
N THR A 31 4.93 28.16 -12.12
CA THR A 31 5.23 27.70 -13.48
C THR A 31 6.72 27.97 -13.79
N PRO A 32 7.50 26.98 -14.28
CA PRO A 32 7.15 25.58 -14.49
C PRO A 32 7.07 24.80 -13.16
N TYR A 33 6.08 23.93 -12.97
CA TYR A 33 6.00 23.04 -11.81
C TYR A 33 6.92 21.81 -11.97
N LEU A 34 7.89 21.66 -11.08
CA LEU A 34 8.99 20.69 -11.18
C LEU A 34 9.26 19.90 -9.89
N GLU A 35 8.34 19.89 -8.91
CA GLU A 35 8.54 19.17 -7.63
C GLU A 35 8.40 17.65 -7.77
N HIS A 36 7.59 17.22 -8.73
CA HIS A 36 7.24 15.83 -8.94
C HIS A 36 7.44 15.44 -10.39
N PRO A 37 7.91 14.20 -10.65
CA PRO A 37 7.97 13.69 -11.99
C PRO A 37 6.56 13.48 -12.58
N PRO A 38 6.41 13.54 -13.91
CA PRO A 38 5.13 13.88 -14.52
C PRO A 38 4.13 12.73 -14.67
N VAL A 39 4.54 11.46 -14.55
CA VAL A 39 3.71 10.33 -15.02
C VAL A 39 2.38 10.21 -14.29
N PHE A 40 2.34 10.36 -12.97
CA PHE A 40 1.07 10.29 -12.23
C PHE A 40 0.15 11.47 -12.56
N GLY A 41 0.72 12.69 -12.63
CA GLY A 41 -0.04 13.88 -13.01
C GLY A 41 -0.62 13.78 -14.43
N LEU A 42 0.16 13.25 -15.38
CA LEU A 42 -0.31 13.00 -16.74
C LEU A 42 -1.42 11.94 -16.76
N MET A 43 -1.30 10.88 -15.98
CA MET A 43 -2.30 9.81 -15.92
C MET A 43 -3.61 10.29 -15.28
N ALA A 44 -3.54 10.93 -14.11
CA ALA A 44 -4.71 11.48 -13.43
C ALA A 44 -5.36 12.62 -14.22
N GLY A 45 -4.54 13.53 -14.78
CA GLY A 45 -5.00 14.63 -15.61
C GLY A 45 -5.65 14.15 -16.91
N SER A 46 -5.06 13.16 -17.59
CA SER A 46 -5.65 12.59 -18.82
C SER A 46 -6.99 11.93 -18.53
N TYR A 47 -7.10 11.21 -17.40
CA TYR A 47 -8.37 10.63 -16.97
C TYR A 47 -9.44 11.69 -16.72
N ALA A 48 -9.08 12.78 -16.04
CA ALA A 48 -10.01 13.89 -15.80
C ALA A 48 -10.46 14.58 -17.10
N LEU A 49 -9.53 14.84 -18.03
CA LEU A 49 -9.85 15.41 -19.35
C LEU A 49 -10.82 14.52 -20.13
N LEU A 50 -10.63 13.18 -20.09
CA LEU A 50 -11.53 12.22 -20.73
C LEU A 50 -12.93 12.21 -20.10
N ASN A 51 -13.05 12.61 -18.83
CA ASN A 51 -14.34 12.73 -18.13
C ASN A 51 -14.96 14.14 -18.21
N GLY A 52 -14.38 15.04 -19.02
CA GLY A 52 -14.97 16.34 -19.33
C GLY A 52 -14.42 17.52 -18.53
N ALA A 53 -13.40 17.33 -17.68
CA ALA A 53 -12.75 18.46 -17.03
C ALA A 53 -11.99 19.31 -18.06
N GLU A 54 -12.15 20.64 -18.03
CA GLU A 54 -11.43 21.54 -18.94
C GLU A 54 -10.07 22.03 -18.38
N GLY A 55 -9.85 21.86 -17.08
CA GLY A 55 -8.61 22.24 -16.41
C GLY A 55 -8.61 21.99 -14.90
N MET A 56 -7.52 22.35 -14.23
CA MET A 56 -7.32 22.10 -12.79
C MET A 56 -8.35 22.78 -11.86
N PHE A 57 -9.04 23.82 -12.35
CA PHE A 57 -10.06 24.57 -11.60
C PHE A 57 -11.50 24.18 -11.97
N ASP A 58 -11.66 23.17 -12.81
CA ASP A 58 -12.93 22.64 -13.28
C ASP A 58 -13.07 21.16 -12.90
N LEU A 59 -12.37 20.76 -11.83
CA LEU A 59 -12.34 19.38 -11.34
C LEU A 59 -13.40 19.19 -10.25
N ASP A 60 -14.35 18.30 -10.51
CA ASP A 60 -15.20 17.70 -9.49
C ASP A 60 -14.65 16.34 -9.04
N ILE A 61 -15.08 15.93 -7.84
CA ILE A 61 -14.76 14.62 -7.27
C ILE A 61 -15.16 13.47 -8.21
N LYS A 62 -16.27 13.60 -8.93
CA LYS A 62 -16.78 12.59 -9.88
C LYS A 62 -15.82 12.34 -11.05
N ASP A 63 -15.05 13.35 -11.46
CA ASP A 63 -14.19 13.30 -12.64
C ASP A 63 -12.91 12.50 -12.39
N ILE A 64 -12.52 12.36 -11.12
CA ILE A 64 -11.26 11.72 -10.69
C ILE A 64 -11.47 10.43 -9.89
N ARG A 65 -12.60 10.25 -9.19
CA ARG A 65 -12.83 9.07 -8.33
C ARG A 65 -12.87 7.75 -9.09
N GLY A 66 -13.37 7.76 -10.33
CA GLY A 66 -13.44 6.55 -11.15
C GLY A 66 -12.05 5.93 -11.39
N LEU A 67 -10.99 6.74 -11.46
CA LEU A 67 -9.62 6.26 -11.57
C LEU A 67 -9.18 5.49 -10.32
N ALA A 68 -9.43 6.04 -9.13
CA ALA A 68 -9.09 5.39 -7.87
C ALA A 68 -9.82 4.04 -7.73
N LEU A 69 -11.11 3.99 -8.10
CA LEU A 69 -11.88 2.75 -8.12
C LEU A 69 -11.28 1.71 -9.07
N PHE A 70 -10.94 2.11 -10.30
CA PHE A 70 -10.32 1.23 -11.29
C PHE A 70 -8.98 0.66 -10.78
N LEU A 71 -8.11 1.51 -10.22
CA LEU A 71 -6.83 1.11 -9.65
C LEU A 71 -7.00 0.20 -8.41
N GLY A 72 -7.99 0.48 -7.56
CA GLY A 72 -8.33 -0.34 -6.40
C GLY A 72 -8.79 -1.75 -6.79
N VAL A 73 -9.75 -1.86 -7.72
CA VAL A 73 -10.22 -3.15 -8.25
C VAL A 73 -9.10 -3.90 -8.97
N GLY A 74 -8.29 -3.20 -9.77
CA GLY A 74 -7.10 -3.76 -10.40
C GLY A 74 -6.10 -4.31 -9.38
N SER A 75 -5.92 -3.64 -8.24
CA SER A 75 -5.05 -4.09 -7.15
C SER A 75 -5.57 -5.38 -6.51
N VAL A 76 -6.88 -5.53 -6.29
CA VAL A 76 -7.47 -6.80 -5.81
C VAL A 76 -7.15 -7.95 -6.75
N LEU A 77 -7.35 -7.75 -8.07
CA LEU A 77 -7.04 -8.76 -9.08
C LEU A 77 -5.54 -9.09 -9.09
N LEU A 78 -4.67 -8.10 -9.01
CA LEU A 78 -3.22 -8.31 -9.04
C LEU A 78 -2.69 -8.96 -7.76
N VAL A 79 -3.28 -8.68 -6.60
CA VAL A 79 -3.03 -9.43 -5.36
C VAL A 79 -3.40 -10.90 -5.53
N TYR A 80 -4.55 -11.20 -6.14
CA TYR A 80 -4.94 -12.57 -6.48
C TYR A 80 -3.91 -13.23 -7.41
N LEU A 81 -3.60 -12.59 -8.54
CA LEU A 81 -2.71 -13.15 -9.57
C LEU A 81 -1.30 -13.40 -9.03
N LEU A 82 -0.72 -12.42 -8.32
CA LEU A 82 0.58 -12.57 -7.69
C LEU A 82 0.58 -13.68 -6.63
N SER A 83 -0.42 -13.71 -5.75
CA SER A 83 -0.51 -14.74 -4.70
C SER A 83 -0.66 -16.14 -5.29
N LYS A 84 -1.44 -16.29 -6.37
CA LYS A 84 -1.61 -17.56 -7.08
C LYS A 84 -0.31 -18.00 -7.76
N GLU A 85 0.42 -17.06 -8.33
CA GLU A 85 1.70 -17.31 -8.98
C GLU A 85 2.77 -17.72 -7.97
N LEU A 86 2.80 -17.12 -6.78
CA LEU A 86 3.81 -17.41 -5.75
C LEU A 86 3.48 -18.63 -4.90
N TYR A 87 2.19 -18.91 -4.66
CA TYR A 87 1.74 -19.92 -3.71
C TYR A 87 0.71 -20.87 -4.32
N ASP A 88 -0.56 -20.73 -3.96
CA ASP A 88 -1.66 -21.52 -4.51
C ASP A 88 -2.98 -20.73 -4.51
N GLN A 89 -4.01 -21.34 -5.11
CA GLN A 89 -5.32 -20.73 -5.26
C GLN A 89 -5.99 -20.39 -3.93
N LYS A 90 -5.76 -21.15 -2.85
CA LYS A 90 -6.38 -20.87 -1.55
C LYS A 90 -5.80 -19.59 -0.95
N VAL A 91 -4.48 -19.44 -0.97
CA VAL A 91 -3.81 -18.20 -0.54
C VAL A 91 -4.30 -17.04 -1.39
N ALA A 92 -4.38 -17.22 -2.71
CA ALA A 92 -4.84 -16.17 -3.62
C ALA A 92 -6.27 -15.67 -3.33
N LEU A 93 -7.21 -16.59 -3.11
CA LEU A 93 -8.59 -16.23 -2.78
C LEU A 93 -8.69 -15.50 -1.44
N ILE A 94 -7.97 -15.98 -0.42
CA ILE A 94 -7.97 -15.33 0.90
C ILE A 94 -7.31 -13.94 0.80
N SER A 95 -6.16 -13.81 0.13
CA SER A 95 -5.49 -12.52 -0.07
C SER A 95 -6.41 -11.52 -0.76
N ALA A 96 -7.09 -11.94 -1.84
CA ALA A 96 -8.00 -11.08 -2.59
C ALA A 96 -9.22 -10.65 -1.77
N LEU A 97 -9.85 -11.60 -1.05
CA LEU A 97 -10.98 -11.32 -0.16
C LEU A 97 -10.59 -10.32 0.93
N LEU A 98 -9.45 -10.52 1.58
CA LEU A 98 -8.95 -9.62 2.60
C LEU A 98 -8.62 -8.25 2.02
N TYR A 99 -7.92 -8.19 0.89
CA TYR A 99 -7.56 -6.91 0.26
C TYR A 99 -8.81 -6.13 -0.19
N ALA A 100 -9.88 -6.84 -0.57
CA ALA A 100 -11.16 -6.26 -0.97
C ALA A 100 -12.08 -5.88 0.20
N THR A 101 -11.76 -6.25 1.44
CA THR A 101 -12.65 -6.01 2.59
C THR A 101 -11.99 -5.25 3.73
N VAL A 102 -10.70 -5.44 4.01
CA VAL A 102 -10.01 -4.80 5.15
C VAL A 102 -10.20 -3.28 5.11
N PRO A 103 -10.74 -2.65 6.17
CA PRO A 103 -11.25 -1.28 6.09
C PRO A 103 -10.21 -0.25 5.64
N THR A 104 -9.00 -0.30 6.22
CA THR A 104 -7.93 0.65 5.86
C THR A 104 -7.55 0.55 4.38
N VAL A 105 -7.56 -0.67 3.82
CA VAL A 105 -7.22 -0.91 2.42
C VAL A 105 -8.31 -0.38 1.52
N VAL A 106 -9.57 -0.75 1.79
CA VAL A 106 -10.70 -0.38 0.94
C VAL A 106 -10.91 1.13 0.95
N ILE A 107 -10.95 1.75 2.13
CA ILE A 107 -11.15 3.20 2.25
C ILE A 107 -9.96 3.94 1.63
N GLY A 108 -8.73 3.52 1.92
CA GLY A 108 -7.52 4.13 1.36
C GLY A 108 -7.47 4.07 -0.17
N SER A 109 -7.95 2.99 -0.78
CA SER A 109 -7.97 2.82 -2.23
C SER A 109 -8.97 3.74 -2.98
N ARG A 110 -9.92 4.37 -2.27
CA ARG A 110 -10.90 5.30 -2.88
C ARG A 110 -10.36 6.70 -3.09
N ILE A 111 -9.20 7.01 -2.50
CA ILE A 111 -8.58 8.32 -2.56
C ILE A 111 -7.68 8.38 -3.79
N VAL A 112 -7.75 9.45 -4.57
CA VAL A 112 -6.87 9.65 -5.74
C VAL A 112 -5.49 10.08 -5.24
N GLN A 113 -4.69 9.09 -4.84
CA GLN A 113 -3.32 9.25 -4.36
C GLN A 113 -2.35 8.48 -5.26
N ASN A 114 -1.12 8.99 -5.37
CA ASN A 114 -0.08 8.40 -6.21
C ASN A 114 0.27 6.96 -5.75
N GLU A 115 0.16 6.71 -4.45
CA GLU A 115 0.30 5.43 -3.78
C GLU A 115 -0.66 4.37 -4.38
N ASN A 116 -1.89 4.78 -4.71
CA ASN A 116 -2.90 3.88 -5.29
C ASN A 116 -2.65 3.60 -6.79
N PHE A 117 -1.86 4.43 -7.47
CA PHE A 117 -1.31 4.09 -8.78
C PHE A 117 -0.08 3.17 -8.66
N PHE A 118 0.79 3.43 -7.67
CA PHE A 118 1.99 2.64 -7.45
C PHE A 118 1.71 1.18 -7.17
N ILE A 119 0.76 0.89 -6.28
CA ILE A 119 0.44 -0.46 -5.83
C ILE A 119 0.12 -1.44 -6.98
N PRO A 120 -0.88 -1.19 -7.86
CA PRO A 120 -1.21 -2.14 -8.91
C PRO A 120 -0.07 -2.29 -9.91
N VAL A 121 0.61 -1.21 -10.30
CA VAL A 121 1.72 -1.29 -11.26
C VAL A 121 2.90 -2.07 -10.66
N TRP A 122 3.19 -1.91 -9.37
CA TRP A 122 4.23 -2.68 -8.69
C TRP A 122 3.86 -4.16 -8.56
N LEU A 123 2.62 -4.48 -8.19
CA LEU A 123 2.12 -5.85 -8.15
C LEU A 123 2.19 -6.53 -9.53
N ALA A 124 1.84 -5.80 -10.59
CA ALA A 124 1.98 -6.28 -11.97
C ALA A 124 3.44 -6.57 -12.33
N SER A 125 4.37 -5.67 -11.99
CA SER A 125 5.80 -5.89 -12.21
C SER A 125 6.33 -7.12 -11.45
N LEU A 126 5.92 -7.32 -10.19
CA LEU A 126 6.29 -8.52 -9.42
C LEU A 126 5.69 -9.80 -10.02
N TYR A 127 4.44 -9.76 -10.46
CA TYR A 127 3.79 -10.89 -11.14
C TYR A 127 4.50 -11.27 -12.44
N LEU A 128 4.87 -10.27 -13.25
CA LEU A 128 5.62 -10.46 -14.49
C LEU A 128 7.00 -11.07 -14.21
N VAL A 129 7.71 -10.61 -13.17
CA VAL A 129 9.01 -11.18 -12.78
C VAL A 129 8.86 -12.61 -12.26
N ALA A 130 7.86 -12.89 -11.43
CA ALA A 130 7.57 -14.25 -10.95
C ALA A 130 7.30 -15.20 -12.14
N SER A 131 6.45 -14.77 -13.07
CA SER A 131 6.11 -15.51 -14.29
C SER A 131 7.32 -15.67 -15.22
N TYR A 132 8.18 -14.65 -15.33
CA TYR A 132 9.43 -14.73 -16.09
C TYR A 132 10.38 -15.77 -15.52
N LEU A 133 10.54 -15.83 -14.19
CA LEU A 133 11.44 -16.79 -13.57
C LEU A 133 11.01 -18.23 -13.84
N LYS A 134 9.72 -18.50 -14.05
CA LYS A 134 9.21 -19.83 -14.45
C LYS A 134 9.29 -20.06 -15.96
N ASN A 135 8.73 -19.14 -16.76
CA ASN A 135 8.50 -19.34 -18.19
C ASN A 135 9.62 -18.83 -19.09
N LYS A 136 10.59 -18.08 -18.54
CA LYS A 136 11.75 -17.49 -19.22
C LYS A 136 11.42 -16.56 -20.40
N ARG A 137 10.18 -16.10 -20.53
CA ARG A 137 9.75 -15.15 -21.58
C ARG A 137 10.31 -13.75 -21.32
N ILE A 138 11.34 -13.37 -22.08
CA ILE A 138 12.10 -12.13 -21.85
C ILE A 138 11.26 -10.85 -21.85
N TRP A 139 10.15 -10.81 -22.60
CA TRP A 139 9.28 -9.64 -22.65
C TRP A 139 8.67 -9.33 -21.29
N MET A 140 8.43 -10.34 -20.44
CA MET A 140 7.89 -10.15 -19.09
C MET A 140 8.87 -9.38 -18.19
N ARG A 141 10.17 -9.76 -18.22
CA ARG A 141 11.23 -9.02 -17.52
C ARG A 141 11.33 -7.59 -18.03
N ASN A 142 11.36 -7.40 -19.35
CA ASN A 142 11.51 -6.08 -19.95
C ASN A 142 10.32 -5.18 -19.64
N LEU A 143 9.09 -5.70 -19.74
CA LEU A 143 7.88 -4.96 -19.39
C LEU A 143 7.88 -4.58 -17.91
N ALA A 144 8.22 -5.50 -17.01
CA ALA A 144 8.35 -5.18 -15.58
C ALA A 144 9.37 -4.06 -15.33
N ALA A 145 10.52 -4.09 -16.02
CA ALA A 145 11.54 -3.06 -15.91
C ALA A 145 11.03 -1.69 -16.42
N VAL A 146 10.32 -1.65 -17.55
CA VAL A 146 9.70 -0.42 -18.08
C VAL A 146 8.67 0.13 -17.09
N LEU A 147 7.77 -0.72 -16.57
CA LEU A 147 6.78 -0.32 -15.57
C LEU A 147 7.46 0.24 -14.31
N CYS A 148 8.54 -0.38 -13.83
CA CYS A 148 9.30 0.14 -12.70
C CYS A 148 9.99 1.48 -12.99
N GLY A 149 10.49 1.71 -14.20
CA GLY A 149 10.99 3.02 -14.61
C GLY A 149 9.89 4.09 -14.58
N LEU A 150 8.71 3.77 -15.13
CA LEU A 150 7.54 4.65 -15.11
C LEU A 150 7.05 4.96 -13.70
N LEU A 151 7.14 3.98 -12.78
CA LEU A 151 6.83 4.19 -11.38
C LEU A 151 7.74 5.26 -10.75
N ILE A 152 9.05 5.23 -10.99
CA ILE A 152 9.95 6.29 -10.48
C ILE A 152 9.55 7.65 -11.06
N LEU A 153 9.13 7.69 -12.33
CA LEU A 153 8.62 8.89 -12.98
C LEU A 153 7.21 9.32 -12.50
N ALA A 154 6.53 8.51 -11.70
CA ALA A 154 5.32 8.92 -10.99
C ALA A 154 5.66 9.55 -9.63
N LYS A 155 6.67 9.02 -8.93
CA LYS A 155 7.21 9.59 -7.68
C LYS A 155 8.57 8.93 -7.41
N VAL A 156 9.57 9.72 -7.01
CA VAL A 156 10.93 9.22 -6.76
C VAL A 156 11.00 8.06 -5.75
N PRO A 157 10.26 8.08 -4.61
CA PRO A 157 10.21 6.95 -3.66
C PRO A 157 9.74 5.62 -4.28
N TRP A 158 9.11 5.62 -5.44
CA TRP A 158 8.72 4.38 -6.12
C TRP A 158 9.91 3.57 -6.69
N VAL A 159 11.15 4.04 -6.49
CA VAL A 159 12.38 3.24 -6.64
C VAL A 159 12.35 1.94 -5.82
N ALA A 160 11.50 1.85 -4.78
CA ALA A 160 11.24 0.60 -4.06
C ALA A 160 10.86 -0.57 -4.98
N ALA A 161 10.12 -0.31 -6.06
CA ALA A 161 9.70 -1.35 -6.99
C ALA A 161 10.88 -1.99 -7.76
N PRO A 162 11.69 -1.24 -8.54
CA PRO A 162 12.86 -1.83 -9.19
C PRO A 162 13.88 -2.37 -8.18
N PHE A 163 14.01 -1.76 -7.00
CA PHE A 163 14.90 -2.28 -5.96
C PHE A 163 14.47 -3.68 -5.47
N SER A 164 13.17 -3.92 -5.27
CA SER A 164 12.66 -5.25 -4.92
C SER A 164 12.96 -6.31 -5.99
N ILE A 165 12.77 -5.97 -7.27
CA ILE A 165 13.07 -6.85 -8.40
C ILE A 165 14.58 -7.13 -8.50
N PHE A 166 15.40 -6.12 -8.25
CA PHE A 166 16.85 -6.27 -8.23
C PHE A 166 17.29 -7.27 -7.16
N ILE A 167 16.78 -7.16 -5.93
CA ILE A 167 17.03 -8.12 -4.85
C ILE A 167 16.60 -9.54 -5.26
N ILE A 168 15.42 -9.69 -5.87
CA ILE A 168 14.92 -11.00 -6.35
C ILE A 168 15.89 -11.61 -7.36
N PHE A 169 16.34 -10.83 -8.36
CA PHE A 169 17.29 -11.34 -9.36
C PHE A 169 18.66 -11.69 -8.77
N LEU A 170 19.18 -10.86 -7.85
CA LEU A 170 20.43 -11.16 -7.15
C LEU A 170 20.33 -12.46 -6.36
N TYR A 171 19.24 -12.65 -5.62
CA TYR A 171 19.01 -13.87 -4.85
C TYR A 171 18.97 -15.12 -5.74
N HIS A 172 18.31 -15.03 -6.91
CA HIS A 172 18.29 -16.12 -7.89
C HIS A 172 19.58 -16.22 -8.73
N ARG A 173 20.62 -15.45 -8.41
CA ARG A 173 21.91 -15.37 -9.15
C ARG A 173 21.73 -15.01 -10.64
N ARG A 174 20.65 -14.29 -10.96
CA ARG A 174 20.31 -13.81 -12.32
C ARG A 174 20.93 -12.44 -12.56
N TYR A 175 22.24 -12.31 -12.38
CA TYR A 175 22.95 -11.01 -12.46
C TYR A 175 22.75 -10.30 -13.80
N LYS A 176 22.74 -11.05 -14.91
CA LYS A 176 22.45 -10.49 -16.24
C LYS A 176 21.05 -9.85 -16.31
N ASP A 177 20.04 -10.48 -15.71
CA ASP A 177 18.68 -9.92 -15.68
C ASP A 177 18.59 -8.69 -14.78
N ALA A 178 19.32 -8.69 -13.66
CA ALA A 178 19.44 -7.53 -12.79
C ALA A 178 20.06 -6.34 -13.53
N LEU A 179 21.17 -6.56 -14.25
CA LEU A 179 21.83 -5.54 -15.08
C LEU A 179 20.94 -5.03 -16.20
N ILE A 180 20.23 -5.92 -16.92
CA ILE A 180 19.31 -5.50 -17.98
C ILE A 180 18.14 -4.69 -17.41
N THR A 181 17.61 -5.10 -16.26
CA THR A 181 16.57 -4.34 -15.56
C THR A 181 17.06 -2.94 -15.21
N ALA A 182 18.25 -2.82 -14.62
CA ALA A 182 18.88 -1.54 -14.33
C ALA A 182 19.10 -0.70 -15.60
N ALA A 183 19.58 -1.31 -16.68
CA ALA A 183 19.82 -0.65 -17.97
C ALA A 183 18.54 -0.15 -18.65
N ILE A 184 17.36 -0.66 -18.28
CA ILE A 184 16.06 -0.14 -18.74
C ILE A 184 15.55 0.94 -17.78
N VAL A 185 15.59 0.67 -16.47
CA VAL A 185 15.04 1.56 -15.43
C VAL A 185 15.81 2.89 -15.37
N ILE A 186 17.15 2.86 -15.41
CA ILE A 186 17.99 4.04 -15.25
C ILE A 186 17.75 5.08 -16.36
N PRO A 187 17.80 4.74 -17.67
CA PRO A 187 17.50 5.71 -18.72
C PRO A 187 16.10 6.31 -18.60
N ILE A 188 15.09 5.51 -18.24
CA ILE A 188 13.73 6.01 -18.00
C ILE A 188 13.73 7.03 -16.86
N PHE A 189 14.36 6.71 -15.72
CA PHE A 189 14.49 7.66 -14.61
C PHE A 189 15.23 8.94 -14.99
N LEU A 190 16.32 8.85 -15.76
CA LEU A 190 17.11 10.00 -16.19
C LEU A 190 16.30 10.98 -17.06
N THR A 191 15.22 10.54 -17.70
CA THR A 191 14.30 11.47 -18.40
C THR A 191 13.69 12.51 -17.46
N TYR A 192 13.58 12.26 -16.15
CA TYR A 192 13.15 13.27 -15.19
C TYR A 192 14.15 14.43 -15.07
N PHE A 193 15.45 14.14 -15.07
CA PHE A 193 16.49 15.17 -15.06
C PHE A 193 16.51 15.95 -16.37
N VAL A 194 16.34 15.26 -17.50
CA VAL A 194 16.20 15.91 -18.81
C VAL A 194 15.00 16.86 -18.81
N TYR A 195 13.86 16.41 -18.30
CA TYR A 195 12.65 17.22 -18.15
C TYR A 195 12.88 18.44 -17.25
N GLY A 196 13.49 18.26 -16.07
CA GLY A 196 13.78 19.35 -15.15
C GLY A 196 14.73 20.40 -15.74
N PHE A 197 15.82 19.95 -16.36
CA PHE A 197 16.80 20.84 -16.99
C PHE A 197 16.26 21.56 -18.22
N TYR A 198 15.35 20.94 -18.96
CA TYR A 198 14.71 21.55 -20.12
C TYR A 198 13.85 22.75 -19.72
N TYR A 199 13.09 22.65 -18.63
CA TYR A 199 12.16 23.71 -18.21
C TYR A 199 12.82 24.79 -17.34
N ASP A 200 13.53 24.41 -16.28
CA ASP A 200 14.26 25.34 -15.42
C ASP A 200 15.26 24.57 -14.54
N LYS A 201 16.54 24.59 -14.92
CA LYS A 201 17.61 23.88 -14.22
C LYS A 201 17.78 24.33 -12.77
N ASP A 202 17.71 25.64 -12.51
CA ASP A 202 18.02 26.19 -11.19
C ASP A 202 16.90 25.89 -10.20
N VAL A 203 15.64 26.06 -10.63
CA VAL A 203 14.47 25.67 -9.84
C VAL A 203 14.48 24.16 -9.59
N PHE A 204 14.73 23.35 -10.62
CA PHE A 204 14.78 21.89 -10.48
C PHE A 204 15.85 21.42 -9.49
N LEU A 205 17.10 21.89 -9.63
CA LEU A 205 18.19 21.51 -8.73
C LEU A 205 17.95 22.02 -7.30
N GLY A 206 17.37 23.21 -7.15
CA GLY A 206 16.99 23.76 -5.85
C GLY A 206 15.92 22.91 -5.15
N LEU A 207 14.88 22.48 -5.88
CA LEU A 207 13.85 21.58 -5.37
C LEU A 207 14.41 20.20 -5.06
N TRP A 208 15.26 19.65 -5.93
CA TRP A 208 15.95 18.38 -5.67
C TRP A 208 16.76 18.45 -4.37
N GLY A 209 17.49 19.55 -4.16
CA GLY A 209 18.19 19.83 -2.91
C GLY A 209 17.26 19.85 -1.68
N LEU A 210 16.07 20.45 -1.77
CA LEU A 210 15.08 20.38 -0.69
C LEU A 210 14.58 18.97 -0.43
N GLN A 211 14.29 18.20 -1.48
CA GLN A 211 13.80 16.83 -1.33
C GLN A 211 14.83 15.92 -0.66
N LEU A 212 16.13 16.13 -0.94
CA LEU A 212 17.22 15.43 -0.27
C LEU A 212 17.43 15.84 1.19
N ASN A 213 17.08 17.08 1.54
CA ASN A 213 17.24 17.64 2.89
C ASN A 213 15.89 17.79 3.62
N ARG A 214 14.92 16.89 3.36
CA ARG A 214 13.62 16.93 4.06
C ARG A 214 13.82 16.90 5.57
N TYR A 215 13.33 17.93 6.23
CA TYR A 215 13.56 18.23 7.65
C TYR A 215 12.82 17.28 8.62
N ASP A 216 11.82 16.54 8.13
CA ASP A 216 10.95 15.67 8.94
C ASP A 216 11.31 14.18 8.88
N ILE A 217 12.51 13.84 8.40
CA ILE A 217 13.07 12.49 8.50
C ILE A 217 13.85 12.41 9.81
N SER A 218 13.47 11.49 10.69
CA SER A 218 14.10 11.35 12.01
C SER A 218 14.21 9.89 12.45
N PHE A 219 14.95 9.64 13.53
CA PHE A 219 15.04 8.29 14.11
C PHE A 219 13.67 7.75 14.56
N SER A 220 12.68 8.62 14.82
CA SER A 220 11.35 8.17 15.22
C SER A 220 10.50 7.68 14.05
N SER A 221 10.86 7.99 12.80
CA SER A 221 10.10 7.63 11.60
C SER A 221 9.86 6.12 11.49
N VAL A 222 10.76 5.28 12.02
CA VAL A 222 10.57 3.82 12.07
C VAL A 222 9.36 3.43 12.93
N TYR A 223 9.18 4.10 14.07
CA TYR A 223 8.08 3.81 15.01
C TYR A 223 6.74 4.36 14.54
N ALA A 224 6.75 5.34 13.63
CA ALA A 224 5.54 5.96 13.08
C ALA A 224 4.61 4.95 12.37
N LEU A 225 5.15 3.84 11.84
CA LEU A 225 4.35 2.76 11.27
C LEU A 225 3.43 2.07 12.28
N PHE A 226 3.81 2.08 13.56
CA PHE A 226 3.10 1.38 14.63
C PHE A 226 2.36 2.33 15.58
N GLN A 227 2.96 3.49 15.87
CA GLN A 227 2.42 4.46 16.84
C GLN A 227 1.40 5.42 16.22
N LYS A 228 1.48 5.63 14.90
CA LYS A 228 0.64 6.60 14.16
C LYS A 228 -0.12 5.88 13.03
N PRO A 229 -1.14 5.06 13.32
CA PRO A 229 -1.93 4.36 12.30
C PRO A 229 -2.87 5.34 11.57
N TYR A 230 -2.30 6.22 10.76
CA TYR A 230 -3.09 7.18 10.00
C TYR A 230 -3.60 6.60 8.68
N LEU A 231 -4.88 6.84 8.41
CA LEU A 231 -5.52 6.67 7.12
C LEU A 231 -5.76 8.06 6.54
N ALA A 232 -4.98 8.43 5.52
CA ALA A 232 -4.81 9.82 5.09
C ALA A 232 -4.40 10.71 6.29
N ASP A 233 -5.29 11.56 6.77
CA ASP A 233 -5.07 12.47 7.90
C ASP A 233 -5.74 12.03 9.21
N ARG A 234 -6.51 10.93 9.21
CA ARG A 234 -7.27 10.49 10.38
C ARG A 234 -6.60 9.33 11.09
N PHE A 235 -6.65 9.34 12.43
CA PHE A 235 -6.27 8.19 13.24
C PHE A 235 -7.25 7.04 12.99
N PHE A 236 -6.76 5.89 12.53
CA PHE A 236 -7.58 4.76 12.11
C PHE A 236 -6.92 3.43 12.56
N LEU A 237 -7.28 2.98 13.76
CA LEU A 237 -6.68 1.82 14.40
C LEU A 237 -7.26 0.50 13.86
N ASP A 238 -6.70 0.01 12.76
CA ASP A 238 -7.13 -1.25 12.14
C ASP A 238 -6.23 -2.42 12.52
N GLY A 239 -6.77 -3.33 13.34
CA GLY A 239 -6.07 -4.50 13.85
C GLY A 239 -5.53 -5.44 12.76
N TRP A 240 -6.09 -5.43 11.54
CA TRP A 240 -5.54 -6.20 10.41
C TRP A 240 -4.14 -5.75 10.03
N ILE A 241 -3.85 -4.45 10.07
CA ILE A 241 -2.53 -3.92 9.68
C ILE A 241 -1.46 -4.37 10.69
N TYR A 242 -1.76 -4.29 11.99
CA TYR A 242 -0.88 -4.78 13.05
C TYR A 242 -0.66 -6.29 12.96
N TRP A 243 -1.74 -7.06 12.75
CA TRP A 243 -1.59 -8.50 12.54
C TRP A 243 -0.83 -8.84 11.26
N GLY A 244 -0.93 -8.00 10.23
CA GLY A 244 -0.13 -8.11 9.02
C GLY A 244 1.36 -8.05 9.28
N TRP A 245 1.80 -7.10 10.11
CA TRP A 245 3.21 -7.01 10.52
C TRP A 245 3.66 -8.24 11.30
N PHE A 246 2.85 -8.71 12.24
CA PHE A 246 3.14 -9.96 12.96
C PHE A 246 3.23 -11.16 12.01
N SER A 247 2.26 -11.30 11.10
CA SER A 247 2.23 -12.36 10.09
C SER A 247 3.44 -12.31 9.16
N PHE A 248 3.88 -11.11 8.78
CA PHE A 248 5.07 -10.91 7.97
C PHE A 248 6.34 -11.42 8.67
N ILE A 249 6.52 -11.11 9.95
CA ILE A 249 7.69 -11.55 10.75
C ILE A 249 7.77 -13.08 10.82
N LEU A 250 6.63 -13.79 10.80
CA LEU A 250 6.62 -15.26 10.79
C LEU A 250 7.11 -15.88 9.47
N LEU A 251 7.02 -15.17 8.34
CA LEU A 251 7.42 -15.69 7.01
C LEU A 251 8.91 -16.06 6.93
N PRO A 252 9.88 -15.15 7.22
CA PRO A 252 11.29 -15.47 7.12
C PRO A 252 11.74 -16.53 8.14
N LEU A 253 11.12 -16.57 9.32
CA LEU A 253 11.43 -17.54 10.38
C LEU A 253 11.13 -18.98 9.97
N LYS A 254 10.14 -19.18 9.08
CA LYS A 254 9.74 -20.49 8.61
C LYS A 254 10.48 -20.89 7.34
N GLU A 255 10.32 -20.11 6.28
CA GLU A 255 10.84 -20.45 4.94
C GLU A 255 11.15 -19.18 4.13
N PHE A 256 12.23 -18.47 4.48
CA PHE A 256 12.69 -17.26 3.77
C PHE A 256 12.65 -17.37 2.25
N LYS A 257 13.17 -18.48 1.70
CA LYS A 257 13.30 -18.70 0.25
C LYS A 257 11.95 -18.69 -0.47
N LYS A 258 10.93 -19.28 0.14
CA LYS A 258 9.57 -19.41 -0.41
C LYS A 258 8.84 -18.07 -0.44
N HIS A 259 9.17 -17.19 0.50
CA HIS A 259 8.50 -15.90 0.69
C HIS A 259 9.29 -14.71 0.14
N LEU A 260 10.39 -14.97 -0.58
CA LEU A 260 11.33 -13.96 -1.07
C LEU A 260 10.65 -12.78 -1.77
N PHE A 261 9.65 -13.01 -2.63
CA PHE A 261 8.97 -11.94 -3.36
C PHE A 261 8.24 -10.97 -2.42
N VAL A 262 7.51 -11.49 -1.44
CA VAL A 262 6.79 -10.67 -0.45
C VAL A 262 7.79 -9.96 0.47
N ILE A 263 8.84 -10.66 0.89
CA ILE A 263 9.90 -10.13 1.75
C ILE A 263 10.68 -9.01 1.07
N SER A 264 11.18 -9.26 -0.14
CA SER A 264 11.93 -8.26 -0.91
C SER A 264 11.10 -7.03 -1.21
N ALA A 265 9.82 -7.19 -1.58
CA ALA A 265 8.92 -6.07 -1.81
C ALA A 265 8.75 -5.23 -0.53
N LEU A 266 8.35 -5.87 0.57
CA LEU A 266 8.09 -5.17 1.82
C LEU A 266 9.35 -4.47 2.34
N ILE A 267 10.50 -5.15 2.37
CA ILE A 267 11.77 -4.59 2.83
C ILE A 267 12.22 -3.44 1.94
N SER A 268 12.04 -3.55 0.61
CA SER A 268 12.44 -2.47 -0.31
C SER A 268 11.67 -1.19 -0.04
N TYR A 269 10.35 -1.29 0.19
CA TYR A 269 9.56 -0.11 0.53
C TYR A 269 9.81 0.36 1.97
N PHE A 270 10.04 -0.56 2.91
CA PHE A 270 10.41 -0.20 4.28
C PHE A 270 11.69 0.63 4.34
N LEU A 271 12.72 0.26 3.57
CA LEU A 271 13.96 1.02 3.49
C LEU A 271 13.73 2.40 2.89
N VAL A 272 12.97 2.50 1.79
CA VAL A 272 12.58 3.80 1.22
C VAL A 272 11.78 4.64 2.21
N PHE A 273 10.84 4.02 2.93
CA PHE A 273 10.00 4.69 3.92
C PHE A 273 10.85 5.37 4.99
N ILE A 274 11.85 4.66 5.53
CA ILE A 274 12.71 5.21 6.58
C ILE A 274 13.61 6.34 6.08
N ILE A 275 14.16 6.23 4.86
CA ILE A 275 15.19 7.16 4.38
C ILE A 275 14.64 8.35 3.59
N ALA A 276 13.40 8.29 3.11
CA ALA A 276 12.87 9.27 2.15
C ALA A 276 11.46 9.76 2.43
N ILE A 277 10.71 9.14 3.35
CA ILE A 277 9.34 9.53 3.66
C ILE A 277 9.31 10.30 5.01
N PRO A 278 8.83 11.54 5.03
CA PRO A 278 8.77 12.34 6.25
C PRO A 278 7.66 11.83 7.20
N ASP A 279 7.88 11.98 8.50
CA ASP A 279 6.93 11.61 9.55
C ASP A 279 5.97 12.77 9.88
N GLU A 280 5.21 13.20 8.88
CA GLU A 280 4.25 14.29 8.99
C GLU A 280 2.83 13.78 9.27
N GLY A 281 2.14 14.43 10.23
CA GLY A 281 0.69 14.24 10.42
C GLY A 281 -0.05 14.67 9.14
N GLY A 282 -0.94 13.83 8.62
CA GLY A 282 -1.62 14.06 7.34
C GLY A 282 -1.16 13.17 6.20
N HIS A 283 -0.01 12.51 6.32
CA HIS A 283 0.59 11.71 5.24
C HIS A 283 0.41 10.20 5.41
N GLY A 284 -0.75 9.77 5.93
CA GLY A 284 -1.09 8.37 6.20
C GLY A 284 -0.98 7.47 4.97
N TRP A 285 -1.19 8.01 3.78
CA TRP A 285 -1.14 7.27 2.50
C TRP A 285 0.19 6.59 2.24
N TYR A 286 1.31 7.07 2.77
CA TYR A 286 2.61 6.38 2.64
C TYR A 286 2.65 4.99 3.31
N ARG A 287 1.60 4.58 4.03
CA ARG A 287 1.47 3.22 4.55
C ARG A 287 0.86 2.25 3.52
N TYR A 288 0.13 2.77 2.53
CA TYR A 288 -0.66 1.95 1.60
C TYR A 288 0.18 0.93 0.82
N PRO A 289 1.42 1.25 0.39
CA PRO A 289 2.20 0.29 -0.37
C PRO A 289 2.68 -0.93 0.43
N PHE A 290 2.60 -0.92 1.76
CA PHE A 290 2.82 -2.12 2.58
C PHE A 290 1.65 -3.09 2.49
N TYR A 291 0.42 -2.58 2.35
CA TYR A 291 -0.79 -3.35 2.59
C TYR A 291 -0.94 -4.59 1.71
N PRO A 292 -0.64 -4.60 0.40
CA PRO A 292 -0.74 -5.82 -0.40
C PRO A 292 0.09 -6.97 0.18
N PHE A 293 1.31 -6.67 0.63
CA PHE A 293 2.24 -7.67 1.15
C PHE A 293 1.89 -8.10 2.58
N LEU A 294 1.40 -7.17 3.40
CA LEU A 294 0.84 -7.51 4.71
C LEU A 294 -0.37 -8.43 4.57
N ILE A 295 -1.30 -8.11 3.66
CA ILE A 295 -2.49 -8.94 3.41
C ILE A 295 -2.11 -10.34 2.90
N ILE A 296 -1.14 -10.45 1.97
CA ILE A 296 -0.62 -11.76 1.53
C ILE A 296 -0.02 -12.54 2.70
N SER A 297 0.69 -11.85 3.60
CA SER A 297 1.26 -12.46 4.82
C SER A 297 0.15 -12.98 5.75
N ILE A 298 -0.95 -12.23 5.92
CA ILE A 298 -2.11 -12.67 6.71
C ILE A 298 -2.80 -13.87 6.06
N ALA A 299 -2.93 -13.90 4.73
CA ALA A 299 -3.52 -15.03 4.03
C ALA A 299 -2.72 -16.33 4.22
N LEU A 300 -1.38 -16.22 4.19
CA LEU A 300 -0.48 -17.33 4.54
C LEU A 300 -0.65 -17.74 6.01
N PHE A 301 -0.74 -16.78 6.92
CA PHE A 301 -1.01 -17.04 8.34
C PHE A 301 -2.32 -17.83 8.52
N ILE A 302 -3.41 -17.38 7.89
CA ILE A 302 -4.73 -18.02 7.98
C ILE A 302 -4.66 -19.47 7.48
N LYS A 303 -3.97 -19.70 6.37
CA LYS A 303 -3.84 -21.05 5.80
C LYS A 303 -3.03 -21.99 6.71
N GLU A 304 -1.96 -21.47 7.31
CA GLU A 304 -0.95 -22.30 7.98
C GLU A 304 -1.15 -22.43 9.49
N TYR A 305 -1.79 -21.45 10.14
CA TYR A 305 -1.87 -21.35 11.60
C TYR A 305 -3.29 -21.23 12.15
N LEU A 306 -4.22 -20.58 11.43
CA LEU A 306 -5.59 -20.43 11.93
C LEU A 306 -6.21 -21.81 12.20
N ALA A 307 -6.71 -22.00 13.42
CA ALA A 307 -7.31 -23.25 13.88
C ALA A 307 -6.37 -24.49 13.87
N ARG A 308 -5.05 -24.26 13.68
CA ARG A 308 -3.97 -25.26 13.76
C ARG A 308 -3.02 -24.98 14.91
N ASN A 309 -2.76 -23.70 15.18
CA ASN A 309 -2.07 -23.22 16.37
C ASN A 309 -3.04 -22.31 17.15
N PHE A 310 -3.57 -22.83 18.26
CA PHE A 310 -4.61 -22.15 19.03
C PHE A 310 -4.12 -20.91 19.78
N LEU A 311 -2.84 -20.87 20.18
CA LEU A 311 -2.25 -19.69 20.81
C LEU A 311 -2.17 -18.54 19.81
N TYR A 312 -1.62 -18.78 18.62
CA TYR A 312 -1.54 -17.76 17.58
C TYR A 312 -2.92 -17.37 17.06
N THR A 313 -3.86 -18.31 17.01
CA THR A 313 -5.25 -17.99 16.67
C THR A 313 -5.88 -17.07 17.71
N PHE A 314 -5.69 -17.34 19.00
CA PHE A 314 -6.18 -16.44 20.05
C PHE A 314 -5.61 -15.03 19.94
N LEU A 315 -4.29 -14.91 19.74
CA LEU A 315 -3.64 -13.60 19.55
C LEU A 315 -4.18 -12.86 18.31
N PHE A 316 -4.40 -13.59 17.20
CA PHE A 316 -5.05 -13.06 15.99
C PHE A 316 -6.44 -12.51 16.31
N LEU A 317 -7.26 -13.31 17.00
CA LEU A 317 -8.62 -12.91 17.37
C LEU A 317 -8.64 -11.66 18.26
N VAL A 318 -7.74 -11.56 19.23
CA VAL A 318 -7.65 -10.39 20.10
C VAL A 318 -7.21 -9.14 19.33
N ILE A 319 -6.13 -9.22 18.55
CA ILE A 319 -5.57 -8.04 17.88
C ILE A 319 -6.51 -7.54 16.78
N VAL A 320 -6.99 -8.44 15.91
CA VAL A 320 -7.92 -8.06 14.84
C VAL A 320 -9.29 -7.72 15.41
N GLY A 321 -9.80 -8.52 16.35
CA GLY A 321 -11.13 -8.35 16.91
C GLY A 321 -11.32 -7.06 17.70
N THR A 322 -10.33 -6.66 18.51
CA THR A 322 -10.42 -5.38 19.24
C THR A 322 -10.40 -4.19 18.29
N GLY A 323 -9.53 -4.20 17.28
CA GLY A 323 -9.53 -3.18 16.21
C GLY A 323 -10.85 -3.13 15.46
N GLN A 324 -11.42 -4.28 15.11
CA GLN A 324 -12.71 -4.35 14.42
C GLN A 324 -13.86 -3.82 15.28
N LEU A 325 -13.92 -4.17 16.58
CA LEU A 325 -14.93 -3.63 17.50
C LEU A 325 -14.79 -2.12 17.70
N GLU A 326 -13.58 -1.60 17.74
CA GLU A 326 -13.30 -0.16 17.79
C GLU A 326 -13.84 0.55 16.54
N LEU A 327 -13.60 -0.03 15.36
CA LEU A 327 -14.02 0.54 14.07
C LEU A 327 -15.50 0.34 13.72
N THR A 328 -16.22 -0.55 14.40
CA THR A 328 -17.62 -0.88 14.09
C THR A 328 -18.55 -0.64 15.28
N TRP A 329 -18.45 -1.51 16.29
CA TRP A 329 -19.32 -1.53 17.44
C TRP A 329 -19.28 -0.20 18.19
N LYS A 330 -18.09 0.29 18.52
CA LYS A 330 -17.93 1.52 19.28
C LYS A 330 -18.45 2.73 18.51
N VAL A 331 -18.20 2.81 17.20
CA VAL A 331 -18.69 3.88 16.35
C VAL A 331 -20.23 3.92 16.33
N THR A 332 -20.87 2.76 16.29
CA THR A 332 -22.34 2.66 16.13
C THR A 332 -23.10 2.71 17.46
N PHE A 333 -22.58 2.03 18.48
CA PHE A 333 -23.28 1.78 19.75
C PHE A 333 -22.57 2.34 20.98
N GLY A 334 -21.39 2.93 20.82
CA GLY A 334 -20.53 3.32 21.94
C GLY A 334 -19.80 2.14 22.59
N PHE A 335 -18.94 2.45 23.57
CA PHE A 335 -18.17 1.43 24.28
C PHE A 335 -19.02 0.73 25.35
N SER A 336 -18.89 -0.59 25.45
CA SER A 336 -19.61 -1.42 26.41
C SER A 336 -18.68 -2.43 27.09
N TYR A 337 -18.47 -2.28 28.40
CA TYR A 337 -17.62 -3.18 29.18
C TYR A 337 -18.07 -4.65 29.14
N PRO A 338 -19.38 -4.97 29.31
CA PRO A 338 -19.83 -6.35 29.19
C PRO A 338 -19.53 -6.97 27.83
N ILE A 339 -19.74 -6.22 26.75
CA ILE A 339 -19.54 -6.72 25.37
C ILE A 339 -18.06 -6.93 25.09
N PHE A 340 -17.21 -6.00 25.52
CA PHE A 340 -15.76 -6.16 25.41
C PHE A 340 -15.28 -7.43 26.13
N ARG A 341 -15.73 -7.66 27.38
CA ARG A 341 -15.35 -8.85 28.16
C ARG A 341 -15.90 -10.14 27.54
N LEU A 342 -17.15 -10.13 27.06
CA LEU A 342 -17.77 -11.28 26.38
C LEU A 342 -17.02 -11.63 25.09
N ALA A 343 -16.61 -10.63 24.31
CA ALA A 343 -15.81 -10.85 23.10
C ALA A 343 -14.48 -11.53 23.45
N ILE A 344 -13.73 -10.99 24.41
CA ILE A 344 -12.45 -11.57 24.86
C ILE A 344 -12.64 -13.00 25.39
N PHE A 345 -13.67 -13.25 26.21
CA PHE A 345 -13.98 -14.58 26.72
C PHE A 345 -14.30 -15.56 25.58
N SER A 346 -15.11 -15.13 24.61
CA SER A 346 -15.47 -15.96 23.46
C SER A 346 -14.27 -16.32 22.59
N TRP A 347 -13.30 -15.41 22.42
CA TRP A 347 -12.04 -15.70 21.73
C TRP A 347 -11.17 -16.64 22.56
N GLY A 348 -11.19 -16.50 23.89
CA GLY A 348 -10.50 -17.39 24.84
C GLY A 348 -10.93 -18.86 24.76
N LEU A 349 -12.14 -19.16 24.28
CA LEU A 349 -12.60 -20.53 24.04
C LEU A 349 -11.70 -21.30 23.06
N VAL A 350 -10.99 -20.59 22.17
CA VAL A 350 -10.02 -21.17 21.24
C VAL A 350 -8.83 -21.79 21.97
N LEU A 351 -8.51 -21.36 23.20
CA LEU A 351 -7.38 -21.89 23.99
C LEU A 351 -7.69 -23.20 24.71
N ILE A 352 -8.98 -23.56 24.90
CA ILE A 352 -9.38 -24.79 25.61
C ILE A 352 -8.66 -26.06 25.10
N PRO A 353 -8.47 -26.28 23.78
CA PRO A 353 -7.78 -27.46 23.28
C PRO A 353 -6.30 -27.56 23.69
N LEU A 354 -5.67 -26.46 24.11
CA LEU A 354 -4.29 -26.47 24.64
C LEU A 354 -4.22 -27.16 26.02
N TYR A 355 -5.29 -27.09 26.80
CA TYR A 355 -5.38 -27.68 28.13
C TYR A 355 -6.12 -29.02 28.12
N LEU A 356 -7.10 -29.17 27.24
CA LEU A 356 -7.93 -30.36 27.10
C LEU A 356 -7.92 -30.83 25.65
N SER A 357 -6.97 -31.69 25.27
CA SER A 357 -6.80 -32.13 23.87
C SER A 357 -7.64 -33.38 23.56
N ASN A 358 -8.96 -33.23 23.46
CA ASN A 358 -9.86 -34.29 23.00
C ASN A 358 -10.54 -33.90 21.67
N LYS A 359 -11.16 -34.88 20.99
CA LYS A 359 -11.79 -34.65 19.67
C LYS A 359 -12.88 -33.56 19.70
N LYS A 360 -13.62 -33.44 20.80
CA LYS A 360 -14.71 -32.46 20.95
C LYS A 360 -14.15 -31.04 21.11
N THR A 361 -13.16 -30.85 21.99
CA THR A 361 -12.53 -29.55 22.22
C THR A 361 -11.77 -29.08 20.98
N LEU A 362 -11.03 -29.97 20.30
CA LEU A 362 -10.37 -29.64 19.03
C LEU A 362 -11.36 -29.17 17.95
N LYS A 363 -12.52 -29.86 17.83
CA LYS A 363 -13.59 -29.45 16.91
C LYS A 363 -14.17 -28.09 17.28
N MET A 364 -14.45 -27.86 18.57
CA MET A 364 -14.96 -26.60 19.08
C MET A 364 -13.99 -25.45 18.79
N GLY A 365 -12.69 -25.60 19.11
CA GLY A 365 -11.68 -24.57 18.85
C GLY A 365 -11.61 -24.20 17.36
N LYS A 366 -11.71 -25.18 16.46
CA LYS A 366 -11.78 -24.93 15.01
C LYS A 366 -13.04 -24.17 14.61
N VAL A 367 -14.21 -24.57 15.12
CA VAL A 367 -15.48 -23.90 14.83
C VAL A 367 -15.43 -22.45 15.29
N VAL A 368 -15.01 -22.20 16.53
CA VAL A 368 -14.89 -20.84 17.10
C VAL A 368 -13.92 -19.99 16.27
N SER A 369 -12.76 -20.56 15.90
CA SER A 369 -11.75 -19.86 15.08
C SER A 369 -12.31 -19.39 13.73
N TYR A 370 -12.98 -20.28 12.99
CA TYR A 370 -13.53 -19.94 11.67
C TYR A 370 -14.79 -19.08 11.76
N ALA A 371 -15.61 -19.26 12.80
CA ALA A 371 -16.78 -18.42 13.04
C ALA A 371 -16.36 -16.96 13.27
N TRP A 372 -15.38 -16.72 14.14
CA TRP A 372 -14.88 -15.36 14.37
C TRP A 372 -14.15 -14.78 13.17
N PHE A 373 -13.38 -15.59 12.44
CA PHE A 373 -12.78 -15.13 11.18
C PHE A 373 -13.86 -14.65 10.19
N PHE A 374 -14.94 -15.40 10.03
CA PHE A 374 -16.08 -14.98 9.19
C PHE A 374 -16.76 -13.70 9.70
N ILE A 375 -16.98 -13.60 11.02
CA ILE A 375 -17.53 -12.39 11.64
C ILE A 375 -16.64 -11.18 11.35
N PHE A 376 -15.31 -11.30 11.43
CA PHE A 376 -14.40 -10.20 11.11
C PHE A 376 -14.49 -9.77 9.65
N ILE A 377 -14.73 -10.68 8.69
CA ILE A 377 -15.00 -10.29 7.29
C ILE A 377 -16.30 -9.48 7.18
N LEU A 378 -17.34 -9.84 7.94
CA LEU A 378 -18.58 -9.05 7.95
C LEU A 378 -18.36 -7.68 8.62
N MET A 379 -17.61 -7.63 9.72
CA MET A 379 -17.24 -6.38 10.40
C MET A 379 -16.38 -5.48 9.51
N ASN A 380 -15.50 -6.04 8.69
CA ASN A 380 -14.75 -5.28 7.69
C ASN A 380 -15.68 -4.51 6.74
N ILE A 381 -16.66 -5.22 6.16
CA ILE A 381 -17.65 -4.61 5.26
C ILE A 381 -18.47 -3.56 6.02
N TRP A 382 -18.89 -3.86 7.25
CA TRP A 382 -19.62 -2.93 8.09
C TRP A 382 -18.83 -1.65 8.38
N ALA A 383 -17.55 -1.76 8.77
CA ALA A 383 -16.66 -0.63 9.02
C ALA A 383 -16.52 0.26 7.78
N VAL A 384 -16.39 -0.34 6.60
CA VAL A 384 -16.33 0.39 5.33
C VAL A 384 -17.64 1.11 5.02
N MET A 385 -18.80 0.52 5.34
CA MET A 385 -20.11 1.13 5.07
C MET A 385 -20.43 2.31 6.00
N ILE A 386 -20.03 2.23 7.27
CA ILE A 386 -20.26 3.32 8.24
C ILE A 386 -19.22 4.43 8.16
N TYR A 387 -18.11 4.20 7.45
CA TYR A 387 -17.12 5.23 7.22
C TYR A 387 -17.68 6.30 6.28
N ASN A 388 -18.08 7.43 6.86
CA ASN A 388 -18.46 8.61 6.10
C ASN A 388 -17.21 9.42 5.73
N GLU A 389 -17.00 9.60 4.42
CA GLU A 389 -15.95 10.44 3.84
C GLU A 389 -16.21 11.95 3.98
N MET A 390 -17.16 12.37 4.83
CA MET A 390 -17.49 13.79 5.06
C MET A 390 -16.32 14.57 5.63
#